data_AF-A0ABD1K5N7-F1
#
_entry.id   AF-A0ABD1K5N7-F1
#
_cell.length_a   1.000
_cell.length_b   1.000
_cell.length_c   1.000
_cell.angle_alpha   90.00
_cell.angle_beta   90.00
_cell.angle_gamma   90.00
#
_symmetry.space_group_name_H-M   'P 1'
#
loop_
_entity.id
_entity.type
_entity.pdbx_description
1 polymer ?
#
loop_
_entity_poly.entity_id
_entity_poly.type
_entity_poly.pdbx_seq_one_letter_code
_entity_poly.pdbx_strand_id
1 'polypeptide(L)'
;MSTIIIFLTYTLFTDWRSIEAASAAAVLFKSELLQEAAVELPIRACIDLGTDLVTQTRDILQLYKVPEMNWARPLHCSLKGDPAIGVGVERHFLSLEISKLQQGFNIKSDVTNITLLFEGEKNHLLPATSEAVLEVDLFIVAGRIIGHSFLHGGPLLTRLSQAIIHMISNGDIDTATITIEDVADYDIRETIQMLDGDQTLSEEQRHRVNSLALSWDQSPLLETNRSWLFEKLLKHAVIVRRQRQIKQMKKGLRDTKVLTLIQQKQEEAEPNAVVNLPF
;
A
#
# COMPACT_ATOMS: atom_id res chain seq x y z
N MET A 1 -9.44 56.51 19.21
CA MET A 1 -9.71 56.27 17.78
C MET A 1 -8.42 56.55 17.04
N SER A 2 -7.71 55.64 16.38
CA SER A 2 -7.94 54.24 16.06
C SER A 2 -6.56 53.72 15.63
N THR A 3 -5.87 53.00 16.53
CA THR A 3 -4.66 52.24 16.19
C THR A 3 -4.88 50.82 16.67
N ILE A 4 -6.04 50.27 16.29
CA ILE A 4 -6.42 48.90 16.57
C ILE A 4 -5.96 48.07 15.38
N ILE A 5 -4.77 47.48 15.55
CA ILE A 5 -4.52 46.08 15.22
C ILE A 5 -4.82 45.73 13.75
N ILE A 6 -3.94 46.22 12.86
CA ILE A 6 -3.61 45.51 11.60
C ILE A 6 -2.64 44.37 11.99
N PHE A 7 -3.17 43.41 12.75
CA PHE A 7 -2.51 42.15 13.13
C PHE A 7 -3.54 41.03 12.96
N LEU A 8 -4.10 40.93 11.76
CA LEU A 8 -4.66 39.69 11.25
C LEU A 8 -3.72 39.24 10.14
N THR A 9 -2.64 38.62 10.61
CA THR A 9 -1.88 37.53 9.99
C THR A 9 -2.26 37.24 8.54
N TYR A 10 -1.47 37.78 7.61
CA TYR A 10 -1.13 37.04 6.40
C TYR A 10 -0.34 35.80 6.85
N THR A 11 -1.03 34.73 7.23
CA THR A 11 -0.45 33.40 7.05
C THR A 11 -0.33 33.23 5.55
N LEU A 12 0.88 33.45 5.03
CA LEU A 12 1.28 32.82 3.78
C LEU A 12 0.88 31.35 3.94
N PHE A 13 -0.15 30.91 3.21
CA PHE A 13 -0.44 29.49 3.05
C PHE A 13 0.78 28.92 2.34
N THR A 14 1.74 28.43 3.12
CA THR A 14 2.92 27.77 2.59
C THR A 14 2.41 26.52 1.89
N ASP A 15 2.40 26.54 0.56
CA ASP A 15 2.00 25.40 -0.24
C ASP A 15 2.93 24.22 0.10
N TRP A 16 2.37 23.14 0.63
CA TRP A 16 3.12 21.95 1.03
C TRP A 16 4.00 21.40 -0.10
N ARG A 17 3.65 21.69 -1.36
CA ARG A 17 4.45 21.30 -2.54
C ARG A 17 5.84 21.91 -2.53
N SER A 18 5.96 23.15 -2.02
CA SER A 18 7.21 23.90 -1.93
C SER A 18 8.12 23.46 -0.78
N ILE A 19 7.66 22.58 0.11
CA ILE A 19 8.43 22.13 1.28
C ILE A 19 9.34 20.97 0.88
N GLU A 20 10.65 21.17 0.98
CA GLU A 20 11.66 20.12 0.70
C GLU A 20 11.53 18.91 1.63
N ALA A 21 11.35 19.14 2.94
CA ALA A 21 11.22 18.07 3.91
C ALA A 21 9.87 17.35 3.77
N ALA A 22 9.89 16.12 3.26
CA ALA A 22 8.70 15.31 3.02
C ALA A 22 7.79 15.13 4.25
N SER A 23 8.36 15.03 5.46
CA SER A 23 7.58 14.94 6.70
C SER A 23 6.81 16.23 7.03
N ALA A 24 7.40 17.40 6.79
CA ALA A 24 6.73 18.68 7.00
C ALA A 24 5.67 18.94 5.91
N ALA A 25 5.97 18.59 4.65
CA ALA A 25 5.01 18.62 3.55
C ALA A 25 3.78 17.75 3.85
N ALA A 26 4.00 16.53 4.36
CA ALA A 26 2.93 15.60 4.73
C ALA A 26 2.02 16.17 5.84
N VAL A 27 2.59 16.85 6.84
CA VAL A 27 1.82 17.50 7.92
C VAL A 27 0.93 18.62 7.38
N LEU A 28 1.46 19.50 6.54
CA LEU A 28 0.67 20.58 5.94
C LEU A 28 -0.40 20.04 5.00
N PHE A 29 -0.04 19.13 4.08
CA PHE A 29 -0.99 18.48 3.16
C PHE A 29 -2.19 17.89 3.91
N LYS A 30 -1.93 17.14 4.98
CA LYS A 30 -2.98 16.54 5.81
C LYS A 30 -3.83 17.62 6.50
N SER A 31 -3.19 18.64 7.08
CA SER A 31 -3.89 19.73 7.77
C SER A 31 -4.83 20.48 6.82
N GLU A 32 -4.39 20.78 5.60
CA GLU A 32 -5.21 21.46 4.59
C GLU A 32 -6.45 20.63 4.25
N LEU A 33 -6.28 19.34 3.92
CA LEU A 33 -7.40 18.47 3.54
C LEU A 33 -8.42 18.28 4.67
N LEU A 34 -7.96 18.10 5.91
CA LEU A 34 -8.84 17.94 7.07
C LEU A 34 -9.59 19.24 7.39
N GLN A 35 -8.94 20.40 7.27
CA GLN A 35 -9.57 21.71 7.51
C GLN A 35 -10.64 22.02 6.46
N GLU A 36 -10.36 21.75 5.18
CA GLU A 36 -11.33 21.89 4.09
C GLU A 36 -12.59 21.06 4.35
N ALA A 37 -12.43 19.84 4.85
CA ALA A 37 -13.52 18.90 5.08
C ALA A 37 -14.16 19.00 6.49
N ALA A 38 -13.68 19.88 7.38
CA ALA A 38 -14.04 19.88 8.79
C ALA A 38 -15.54 20.11 9.07
N VAL A 39 -16.23 20.83 8.18
CA VAL A 39 -17.66 21.16 8.29
C VAL A 39 -18.57 20.12 7.63
N GLU A 40 -17.99 19.13 6.93
CA GLU A 40 -18.76 18.08 6.28
C GLU A 40 -19.33 17.08 7.30
N LEU A 41 -20.37 16.34 6.89
CA LEU A 41 -20.94 15.28 7.72
C LEU A 41 -19.85 14.24 8.06
N PRO A 42 -19.77 13.71 9.29
CA PRO A 42 -18.74 12.72 9.62
C PRO A 42 -18.90 11.41 8.84
N ILE A 43 -17.78 10.75 8.52
CA ILE A 43 -17.74 9.32 8.18
C ILE A 43 -18.06 8.55 9.46
N ARG A 44 -19.07 7.69 9.42
CA ARG A 44 -19.46 6.86 10.56
C ARG A 44 -19.00 5.43 10.34
N ALA A 45 -18.08 4.98 11.17
CA ALA A 45 -17.64 3.60 11.20
C ALA A 45 -18.18 2.91 12.47
N CYS A 46 -18.75 1.73 12.29
CA CYS A 46 -19.29 0.95 13.39
C CYS A 46 -18.81 -0.49 13.27
N ILE A 47 -18.19 -1.00 14.33
CA ILE A 47 -17.83 -2.43 14.43
C ILE A 47 -18.60 -3.02 15.60
N ASP A 48 -19.22 -4.17 15.37
CA ASP A 48 -19.90 -4.92 16.43
C ASP A 48 -18.98 -6.01 16.99
N LEU A 49 -18.49 -5.79 18.21
CA LEU A 49 -17.56 -6.70 18.88
C LEU A 49 -18.22 -8.04 19.27
N GLY A 50 -19.56 -8.09 19.33
CA GLY A 50 -20.31 -9.32 19.60
C GLY A 50 -20.47 -10.23 18.38
N THR A 51 -20.09 -9.76 17.19
CA THR A 51 -20.19 -10.52 15.94
C THR A 51 -18.90 -11.27 15.61
N ASP A 52 -19.01 -12.29 14.76
CA ASP A 52 -17.88 -13.07 14.28
C ASP A 52 -16.92 -12.24 13.40
N LEU A 53 -15.68 -12.71 13.25
CA LEU A 53 -14.62 -11.98 12.52
C LEU A 53 -14.92 -11.78 11.03
N VAL A 54 -15.76 -12.63 10.42
CA VAL A 54 -16.16 -12.51 9.01
C VAL A 54 -17.16 -11.38 8.86
N THR A 55 -18.13 -11.28 9.78
CA THR A 55 -19.05 -10.15 9.84
C THR A 55 -18.31 -8.83 10.07
N GLN A 56 -17.40 -8.77 11.04
CA GLN A 56 -16.58 -7.56 11.27
C GLN A 56 -15.75 -7.19 10.03
N THR A 57 -15.13 -8.18 9.38
CA THR A 57 -14.37 -7.97 8.13
C THR A 57 -15.26 -7.40 7.02
N ARG A 58 -16.44 -7.97 6.82
CA ARG A 58 -17.41 -7.53 5.82
C ARG A 58 -17.82 -6.07 6.06
N ASP A 59 -18.09 -5.68 7.30
CA ASP A 59 -18.50 -4.32 7.63
C ASP A 59 -17.37 -3.30 7.32
N ILE A 60 -16.12 -3.63 7.66
CA ILE A 60 -14.94 -2.83 7.29
C ILE A 60 -14.83 -2.70 5.76
N LEU A 61 -14.92 -3.82 5.04
CA LEU A 61 -14.80 -3.83 3.57
C LEU A 61 -15.94 -3.03 2.91
N GLN A 62 -17.15 -3.08 3.45
CA GLN A 62 -18.28 -2.30 2.94
C GLN A 62 -18.04 -0.79 3.08
N LEU A 63 -17.50 -0.33 4.21
CA LEU A 63 -17.13 1.07 4.40
C LEU A 63 -16.16 1.53 3.30
N TYR A 64 -15.08 0.78 3.07
CA TYR A 64 -14.07 1.15 2.08
C TYR A 64 -14.44 0.89 0.63
N LYS A 65 -15.55 0.20 0.36
CA LYS A 65 -16.08 0.04 -0.99
C LYS A 65 -16.99 1.19 -1.41
N VAL A 66 -17.38 2.09 -0.50
CA VAL A 66 -18.20 3.26 -0.85
C VAL A 66 -17.50 4.11 -1.92
N PRO A 67 -18.11 4.36 -3.08
CA PRO A 67 -17.53 5.18 -4.13
C PRO A 67 -17.57 6.66 -3.75
N GLU A 68 -16.63 7.45 -4.30
CA GLU A 68 -16.65 8.92 -4.22
C GLU A 68 -16.70 9.50 -2.80
N MET A 69 -16.24 8.74 -1.80
CA MET A 69 -16.15 9.19 -0.42
C MET A 69 -15.02 10.23 -0.28
N ASN A 70 -15.32 11.38 0.33
CA ASN A 70 -14.27 12.29 0.81
C ASN A 70 -13.68 11.75 2.12
N TRP A 71 -12.54 11.06 2.01
CA TRP A 71 -11.87 10.42 3.16
C TRP A 71 -11.24 11.40 4.16
N ALA A 72 -11.21 12.71 3.87
CA ALA A 72 -10.75 13.74 4.81
C ALA A 72 -11.85 14.24 5.76
N ARG A 73 -13.11 13.85 5.54
CA ARG A 73 -14.24 14.17 6.43
C ARG A 73 -13.96 13.70 7.87
N PRO A 74 -14.51 14.37 8.90
CA PRO A 74 -14.36 13.94 10.28
C PRO A 74 -14.73 12.46 10.45
N LEU A 75 -13.91 11.70 11.17
CA LEU A 75 -14.16 10.29 11.43
C LEU A 75 -14.82 10.13 12.80
N HIS A 76 -15.96 9.44 12.85
CA HIS A 76 -16.59 9.04 14.11
C HIS A 76 -16.75 7.53 14.13
N CYS A 77 -16.07 6.90 15.09
CA CYS A 77 -16.10 5.46 15.28
C CYS A 77 -16.93 5.08 16.52
N SER A 78 -17.65 3.96 16.44
CA SER A 78 -18.33 3.34 17.58
C SER A 78 -18.09 1.83 17.60
N LEU A 79 -17.87 1.27 18.79
CA LEU A 79 -17.77 -0.17 19.01
C LEU A 79 -19.05 -0.64 19.70
N LYS A 80 -19.91 -1.38 19.00
CA LYS A 80 -21.12 -1.92 19.66
C LYS A 80 -20.71 -2.96 20.69
N GLY A 81 -21.37 -2.89 21.84
CA GLY A 81 -21.02 -3.68 23.03
C GLY A 81 -20.01 -3.00 23.96
N ASP A 82 -19.45 -1.85 23.58
CA ASP A 82 -18.52 -1.07 24.40
C ASP A 82 -19.05 0.38 24.53
N PRO A 83 -19.17 0.94 25.75
CA PRO A 83 -19.60 2.33 25.94
C PRO A 83 -18.54 3.38 25.54
N ALA A 84 -17.33 2.97 25.14
CA ALA A 84 -16.27 3.88 24.75
C ALA A 84 -16.63 4.75 23.52
N ILE A 85 -16.25 6.03 23.59
CA ILE A 85 -16.43 7.01 22.51
C ILE A 85 -15.20 7.92 22.37
N GLY A 86 -15.09 8.59 21.21
CA GLY A 86 -14.09 9.62 20.92
C GLY A 86 -12.79 9.09 20.30
N VAL A 87 -11.76 9.94 20.31
CA VAL A 87 -10.48 9.76 19.57
C VAL A 87 -9.75 8.43 19.89
N GLY A 88 -9.96 7.86 21.08
CA GLY A 88 -9.41 6.55 21.42
C GLY A 88 -9.99 5.43 20.55
N VAL A 89 -11.30 5.49 20.28
CA VAL A 89 -12.02 4.51 19.47
C VAL A 89 -11.66 4.65 17.99
N GLU A 90 -11.51 5.89 17.51
CA GLU A 90 -11.05 6.18 16.14
C GLU A 90 -9.65 5.60 15.90
N ARG A 91 -8.70 5.84 16.81
CA ARG A 91 -7.35 5.27 16.71
C ARG A 91 -7.36 3.75 16.74
N HIS A 92 -8.19 3.14 17.59
CA HIS A 92 -8.33 1.68 17.64
C HIS A 92 -8.85 1.14 16.31
N PHE A 93 -9.88 1.76 15.75
CA PHE A 93 -10.46 1.38 14.47
C PHE A 93 -9.42 1.43 13.32
N LEU A 94 -8.71 2.54 13.16
CA LEU A 94 -7.67 2.67 12.13
C LEU A 94 -6.54 1.64 12.33
N SER A 95 -6.18 1.36 13.59
CA SER A 95 -5.19 0.32 13.90
C SER A 95 -5.65 -1.07 13.52
N LEU A 96 -6.92 -1.38 13.75
CA LEU A 96 -7.52 -2.66 13.36
C LEU A 96 -7.48 -2.85 11.83
N GLU A 97 -7.80 -1.81 11.06
CA GLU A 97 -7.83 -1.88 9.60
C GLU A 97 -6.45 -2.11 8.99
N ILE A 98 -5.43 -1.39 9.49
CA ILE A 98 -4.04 -1.60 9.09
C ILE A 98 -3.57 -3.00 9.50
N SER A 99 -3.96 -3.47 10.69
CA SER A 99 -3.69 -4.84 11.13
C SER A 99 -4.31 -5.87 10.18
N LYS A 100 -5.52 -5.63 9.65
CA LYS A 100 -6.15 -6.50 8.66
C LYS A 100 -5.42 -6.50 7.31
N LEU A 101 -4.83 -5.38 6.88
CA LEU A 101 -3.95 -5.38 5.71
C LEU A 101 -2.71 -6.26 5.93
N GLN A 102 -2.12 -6.22 7.12
CA GLN A 102 -0.89 -6.95 7.45
C GLN A 102 -1.10 -8.44 7.74
N GLN A 103 -2.23 -8.77 8.38
CA GLN A 103 -2.52 -10.13 8.87
C GLN A 103 -3.60 -10.83 8.07
N GLY A 104 -4.30 -10.11 7.18
CA GLY A 104 -5.33 -10.62 6.30
C GLY A 104 -6.77 -10.43 6.76
N PHE A 105 -7.67 -10.66 5.82
CA PHE A 105 -9.12 -10.49 5.97
C PHE A 105 -9.82 -11.85 6.12
N ASN A 106 -10.82 -11.91 6.99
CA ASN A 106 -11.65 -13.10 7.16
C ASN A 106 -12.84 -12.95 6.20
N ILE A 107 -12.68 -13.36 4.94
CA ILE A 107 -13.70 -13.13 3.90
C ILE A 107 -14.66 -14.31 3.78
N LYS A 108 -14.17 -15.52 4.01
CA LYS A 108 -14.94 -16.76 3.92
C LYS A 108 -15.26 -17.27 5.32
N SER A 109 -16.38 -17.99 5.45
CA SER A 109 -16.89 -18.53 6.71
C SER A 109 -16.12 -19.76 7.22
N ASP A 110 -15.19 -20.30 6.43
CA ASP A 110 -14.31 -21.35 6.88
C ASP A 110 -13.18 -20.75 7.72
N VAL A 111 -13.10 -21.22 8.97
CA VAL A 111 -12.29 -20.68 10.07
C VAL A 111 -10.77 -20.64 9.75
N THR A 112 -10.34 -21.24 8.63
CA THR A 112 -8.95 -21.37 8.20
C THR A 112 -8.53 -20.44 7.05
N ASN A 113 -9.46 -19.77 6.35
CA ASN A 113 -9.12 -19.00 5.14
C ASN A 113 -9.00 -17.50 5.41
N ILE A 114 -7.87 -17.12 6.00
CA ILE A 114 -7.42 -15.74 6.00
C ILE A 114 -6.98 -15.38 4.57
N THR A 115 -7.60 -14.33 4.01
CA THR A 115 -7.19 -13.78 2.71
C THR A 115 -6.13 -12.72 2.93
N LEU A 116 -4.89 -13.04 2.57
CA LEU A 116 -3.77 -12.10 2.60
C LEU A 116 -3.80 -11.23 1.34
N LEU A 117 -3.66 -9.91 1.52
CA LEU A 117 -3.44 -8.99 0.40
C LEU A 117 -1.96 -8.82 0.08
N PHE A 118 -1.08 -9.16 1.00
CA PHE A 118 0.36 -9.04 0.83
C PHE A 118 1.06 -10.34 1.23
N GLU A 119 2.08 -10.71 0.46
CA GLU A 119 2.83 -11.96 0.57
C GLU A 119 4.35 -11.67 0.52
N GLY A 120 5.16 -12.60 1.01
CA GLY A 120 6.62 -12.48 1.04
C GLY A 120 7.20 -12.20 2.42
N GLU A 121 8.48 -11.87 2.46
CA GLU A 121 9.22 -11.70 3.71
C GLU A 121 9.05 -10.31 4.33
N LYS A 122 9.55 -10.15 5.56
CA LYS A 122 9.61 -8.84 6.22
C LYS A 122 10.45 -7.88 5.38
N ASN A 123 9.89 -6.69 5.10
CA ASN A 123 10.48 -5.63 4.25
C ASN A 123 10.51 -5.96 2.75
N HIS A 124 9.89 -7.07 2.35
CA HIS A 124 9.79 -7.55 0.98
C HIS A 124 8.34 -7.92 0.62
N LEU A 125 7.37 -7.32 1.31
CA LEU A 125 5.95 -7.64 1.07
C LEU A 125 5.51 -7.12 -0.30
N LEU A 126 4.92 -8.01 -1.08
CA LEU A 126 4.34 -7.73 -2.39
C LEU A 126 2.81 -7.91 -2.36
N PRO A 127 2.04 -7.14 -3.14
CA PRO A 127 0.62 -7.43 -3.37
C PRO A 127 0.40 -8.88 -3.85
N ALA A 128 -0.53 -9.62 -3.25
CA ALA A 128 -0.79 -10.99 -3.66
C ALA A 128 -1.23 -11.05 -5.14
N THR A 129 -0.76 -12.06 -5.87
CA THR A 129 -1.11 -12.26 -7.29
C THR A 129 -2.50 -12.90 -7.52
N SER A 130 -3.29 -13.07 -6.45
CA SER A 130 -4.63 -13.68 -6.49
C SER A 130 -5.61 -12.87 -7.32
N GLU A 131 -6.10 -13.47 -8.40
CA GLU A 131 -7.09 -12.85 -9.30
C GLU A 131 -8.44 -12.63 -8.59
N ALA A 132 -8.85 -13.55 -7.72
CA ALA A 132 -10.09 -13.41 -6.96
C ALA A 132 -10.08 -12.18 -6.04
N VAL A 133 -8.93 -11.83 -5.47
CA VAL A 133 -8.75 -10.62 -4.65
C VAL A 133 -8.79 -9.36 -5.50
N LEU A 134 -8.21 -9.44 -6.70
CA LEU A 134 -8.17 -8.35 -7.67
C LEU A 134 -9.56 -8.03 -8.25
N GLU A 135 -10.34 -9.05 -8.59
CA GLU A 135 -11.70 -8.92 -9.16
C GLU A 135 -12.68 -8.21 -8.24
N VAL A 136 -12.53 -8.37 -6.92
CA VAL A 136 -13.39 -7.73 -5.91
C VAL A 136 -12.84 -6.42 -5.38
N ASP A 137 -11.88 -5.81 -6.11
CA ASP A 137 -11.29 -4.49 -5.86
C ASP A 137 -10.63 -4.32 -4.47
N LEU A 138 -10.12 -5.41 -3.87
CA LEU A 138 -9.54 -5.33 -2.53
C LEU A 138 -8.24 -4.52 -2.48
N PHE A 139 -7.52 -4.38 -3.59
CA PHE A 139 -6.37 -3.48 -3.64
C PHE A 139 -6.77 -2.00 -3.72
N ILE A 140 -7.96 -1.67 -4.24
CA ILE A 140 -8.53 -0.32 -4.11
C ILE A 140 -8.85 -0.05 -2.64
N VAL A 141 -9.50 -1.02 -1.97
CA VAL A 141 -9.78 -0.95 -0.53
C VAL A 141 -8.49 -0.77 0.27
N ALA A 142 -7.43 -1.51 -0.04
CA ALA A 142 -6.12 -1.33 0.60
C ALA A 142 -5.59 0.10 0.45
N GLY A 143 -5.60 0.65 -0.77
CA GLY A 143 -5.19 2.04 -1.00
C GLY A 143 -6.02 3.06 -0.22
N ARG A 144 -7.33 2.83 -0.07
CA ARG A 144 -8.21 3.69 0.73
C ARG A 144 -7.93 3.59 2.22
N ILE A 145 -7.75 2.38 2.77
CA ILE A 145 -7.38 2.16 4.18
C ILE A 145 -6.07 2.88 4.50
N ILE A 146 -5.07 2.71 3.66
CA ILE A 146 -3.74 3.32 3.84
C ILE A 146 -3.86 4.85 3.88
N GLY A 147 -4.54 5.44 2.89
CA GLY A 147 -4.72 6.89 2.85
C GLY A 147 -5.59 7.43 3.98
N HIS A 148 -6.67 6.74 4.34
CA HIS A 148 -7.56 7.12 5.44
C HIS A 148 -6.83 7.08 6.79
N SER A 149 -6.05 6.02 7.04
CA SER A 149 -5.19 5.94 8.23
C SER A 149 -4.20 7.10 8.29
N PHE A 150 -3.50 7.40 7.19
CA PHE A 150 -2.59 8.54 7.11
C PHE A 150 -3.28 9.88 7.43
N LEU A 151 -4.45 10.14 6.83
CA LEU A 151 -5.20 11.38 7.03
C LEU A 151 -5.66 11.57 8.48
N HIS A 152 -6.06 10.51 9.17
CA HIS A 152 -6.58 10.62 10.55
C HIS A 152 -5.55 10.24 11.62
N GLY A 153 -4.27 10.15 11.26
CA GLY A 153 -3.19 9.88 12.21
C GLY A 153 -3.18 8.46 12.78
N GLY A 154 -3.73 7.50 12.05
CA GLY A 154 -3.59 6.08 12.31
C GLY A 154 -2.20 5.54 11.91
N PRO A 155 -1.95 4.23 12.12
CA PRO A 155 -0.68 3.61 11.79
C PRO A 155 -0.43 3.50 10.28
N LEU A 156 0.84 3.41 9.89
CA LEU A 156 1.27 3.27 8.50
C LEU A 156 1.35 1.78 8.09
N LEU A 157 1.19 1.51 6.79
CA LEU A 157 1.45 0.17 6.26
C LEU A 157 2.95 -0.04 6.03
N THR A 158 3.63 -0.54 7.04
CA THR A 158 5.07 -0.83 6.95
C THR A 158 5.39 -2.12 6.18
N ARG A 159 6.67 -2.28 5.80
CA ARG A 159 7.31 -3.52 5.31
C ARG A 159 6.99 -3.92 3.86
N LEU A 160 6.38 -3.04 3.08
CA LEU A 160 6.30 -3.23 1.62
C LEU A 160 7.69 -3.25 1.00
N SER A 161 7.85 -4.05 -0.07
CA SER A 161 9.03 -4.00 -0.91
C SER A 161 9.23 -2.59 -1.47
N GLN A 162 10.47 -2.10 -1.46
CA GLN A 162 10.83 -0.81 -2.04
C GLN A 162 10.50 -0.72 -3.52
N ALA A 163 10.59 -1.85 -4.25
CA ALA A 163 10.16 -1.93 -5.65
C ALA A 163 8.68 -1.59 -5.81
N ILE A 164 7.81 -2.08 -4.92
CA ILE A 164 6.37 -1.79 -4.97
C ILE A 164 6.08 -0.33 -4.63
N ILE A 165 6.75 0.22 -3.62
CA ILE A 165 6.61 1.64 -3.25
C ILE A 165 7.05 2.51 -4.44
N HIS A 166 8.21 2.23 -5.05
CA HIS A 166 8.70 2.90 -6.25
C HIS A 166 7.66 2.91 -7.39
N MET A 167 7.03 1.77 -7.67
CA MET A 167 6.00 1.68 -8.73
C MET A 167 4.69 2.42 -8.38
N ILE A 168 4.28 2.44 -7.11
CA ILE A 168 3.13 3.25 -6.66
C ILE A 168 3.40 4.73 -6.95
N SER A 169 4.65 5.15 -6.79
CA SER A 169 5.13 6.54 -6.91
C SER A 169 5.45 6.97 -8.34
N ASN A 170 4.95 6.24 -9.34
CA ASN A 170 5.23 6.45 -10.78
C ASN A 170 6.68 6.18 -11.19
N GLY A 171 7.46 5.48 -10.38
CA GLY A 171 8.78 5.00 -10.77
C GLY A 171 8.74 4.09 -11.98
N ASP A 172 9.84 4.08 -12.72
CA ASP A 172 10.02 3.19 -13.88
C ASP A 172 10.50 1.80 -13.44
N ILE A 173 10.05 0.75 -14.15
CA ILE A 173 10.40 -0.63 -13.83
C ILE A 173 11.91 -0.90 -13.99
N ASP A 174 12.57 -0.20 -14.90
CA ASP A 174 13.99 -0.38 -15.18
C ASP A 174 14.89 0.30 -14.14
N THR A 175 14.35 1.26 -13.39
CA THR A 175 15.07 1.92 -12.27
C THR A 175 14.70 1.33 -10.91
N ALA A 176 13.78 0.37 -10.85
CA ALA A 176 13.38 -0.26 -9.61
C ALA A 176 14.55 -1.11 -9.05
N THR A 177 14.91 -0.89 -7.79
CA THR A 177 15.83 -1.78 -7.08
C THR A 177 15.06 -3.00 -6.59
N ILE A 178 15.43 -4.18 -7.07
CA ILE A 178 14.79 -5.46 -6.77
C ILE A 178 15.85 -6.46 -6.34
N THR A 179 15.61 -7.18 -5.25
CA THR A 179 16.48 -8.27 -4.78
C THR A 179 15.76 -9.61 -4.84
N ILE A 180 16.49 -10.71 -4.69
CA ILE A 180 15.90 -12.05 -4.75
C ILE A 180 14.89 -12.30 -3.62
N GLU A 181 15.09 -11.64 -2.47
CA GLU A 181 14.19 -11.66 -1.31
C GLU A 181 12.81 -11.04 -1.60
N ASP A 182 12.72 -10.14 -2.58
CA ASP A 182 11.43 -9.60 -3.04
C ASP A 182 10.55 -10.66 -3.68
N VAL A 183 11.10 -11.76 -4.21
CA VAL A 183 10.29 -12.82 -4.80
C VAL A 183 9.57 -13.59 -3.70
N ALA A 184 8.27 -13.37 -3.57
CA ALA A 184 7.46 -13.95 -2.49
C ALA A 184 7.26 -15.48 -2.58
N ASP A 185 7.19 -16.02 -3.80
CA ASP A 185 6.99 -17.44 -4.05
C ASP A 185 8.34 -18.18 -4.01
N TYR A 186 8.46 -19.15 -3.10
CA TYR A 186 9.71 -19.86 -2.83
C TYR A 186 10.20 -20.67 -4.03
N ASP A 187 9.32 -21.35 -4.75
CA ASP A 187 9.69 -22.19 -5.89
C ASP A 187 10.15 -21.35 -7.07
N ILE A 188 9.48 -20.22 -7.30
CA ILE A 188 9.89 -19.22 -8.28
C ILE A 188 11.24 -18.61 -7.88
N ARG A 189 11.40 -18.23 -6.61
CA ARG A 189 12.64 -17.65 -6.09
C ARG A 189 13.81 -18.59 -6.31
N GLU A 190 13.68 -19.85 -5.90
CA GLU A 190 14.71 -20.87 -6.08
C GLU A 190 15.07 -21.03 -7.56
N THR A 191 14.05 -21.09 -8.44
CA THR A 191 14.26 -21.24 -9.88
C THR A 191 14.98 -20.04 -10.50
N ILE A 192 14.65 -18.81 -10.10
CA ILE A 192 15.35 -17.60 -10.56
C ILE A 192 16.78 -17.57 -10.01
N GLN A 193 16.97 -17.94 -8.74
CA GLN A 193 18.27 -17.91 -8.09
C GLN A 193 19.26 -18.90 -8.70
N MET A 194 18.81 -19.95 -9.39
CA MET A 194 19.68 -20.81 -10.21
C MET A 194 20.46 -20.02 -11.25
N LEU A 195 19.92 -18.91 -11.76
CA LEU A 195 20.58 -18.10 -12.78
C LEU A 195 21.64 -17.15 -12.20
N ASP A 196 21.73 -17.03 -10.87
CA ASP A 196 22.74 -16.21 -10.20
C ASP A 196 24.14 -16.85 -10.30
N GLY A 197 25.13 -16.07 -10.73
CA GLY A 197 26.50 -16.52 -10.98
C GLY A 197 26.71 -17.43 -12.20
N ASP A 198 27.90 -18.02 -12.28
CA ASP A 198 28.43 -18.70 -13.48
C ASP A 198 28.39 -20.24 -13.40
N GLN A 199 27.70 -20.83 -12.41
CA GLN A 199 27.66 -22.28 -12.24
C GLN A 199 26.92 -22.97 -13.39
N THR A 200 27.51 -24.02 -13.96
CA THR A 200 26.85 -24.87 -14.96
C THR A 200 25.59 -25.49 -14.38
N LEU A 201 24.47 -25.28 -15.04
CA LEU A 201 23.19 -25.85 -14.64
C LEU A 201 23.07 -27.29 -15.12
N SER A 202 22.48 -28.16 -14.29
CA SER A 202 22.07 -29.50 -14.73
C SER A 202 20.94 -29.40 -15.76
N GLU A 203 20.71 -30.47 -16.52
CA GLU A 203 19.58 -30.53 -17.47
C GLU A 203 18.23 -30.31 -16.78
N GLU A 204 18.07 -30.78 -15.54
CA GLU A 204 16.87 -30.57 -14.74
C GLU A 204 16.68 -29.10 -14.35
N GLN A 205 17.74 -28.44 -13.87
CA GLN A 205 17.70 -27.01 -13.54
C GLN A 205 17.42 -26.17 -14.78
N ARG A 206 18.07 -26.49 -15.90
CA ARG A 206 17.83 -25.85 -17.19
C ARG A 206 16.39 -26.03 -17.66
N HIS A 207 15.80 -27.21 -17.45
CA HIS A 207 14.39 -27.45 -17.75
C HIS A 207 13.47 -26.62 -16.85
N ARG A 208 13.72 -26.55 -15.53
CA ARG A 208 12.94 -25.72 -14.59
C ARG A 208 12.94 -24.24 -14.99
N VAL A 209 14.11 -23.67 -15.27
CA VAL A 209 14.24 -22.28 -15.74
C VAL A 209 13.48 -22.06 -17.04
N ASN A 210 13.67 -22.94 -18.04
CA ASN A 210 13.01 -22.79 -19.34
C ASN A 210 11.50 -22.93 -19.24
N SER A 211 11.00 -23.79 -18.36
CA SER A 211 9.57 -23.94 -18.07
C SER A 211 8.99 -22.65 -17.48
N LEU A 212 9.67 -22.06 -16.49
CA LEU A 212 9.27 -20.78 -15.90
C LEU A 212 9.31 -19.66 -16.94
N ALA A 213 10.40 -19.55 -17.71
CA ALA A 213 10.54 -18.54 -18.76
C ALA A 213 9.43 -18.65 -19.79
N LEU A 214 9.13 -19.86 -20.28
CA LEU A 214 8.04 -20.11 -21.22
C LEU A 214 6.68 -19.74 -20.62
N SER A 215 6.42 -20.06 -19.35
CA SER A 215 5.14 -19.73 -18.69
C SER A 215 4.88 -18.22 -18.59
N TRP A 216 5.92 -17.39 -18.71
CA TRP A 216 5.88 -15.93 -18.67
C TRP A 216 6.27 -15.29 -20.00
N ASP A 217 6.19 -16.04 -21.10
CA ASP A 217 6.50 -15.59 -22.46
C ASP A 217 7.90 -14.95 -22.60
N GLN A 218 8.87 -15.43 -21.83
CA GLN A 218 10.27 -15.01 -21.87
C GLN A 218 11.12 -15.91 -22.78
N SER A 219 12.25 -15.38 -23.24
CA SER A 219 13.20 -16.16 -24.04
C SER A 219 13.80 -17.32 -23.24
N PRO A 220 14.06 -18.48 -23.88
CA PRO A 220 14.70 -19.59 -23.20
C PRO A 220 16.13 -19.24 -22.78
N LEU A 221 16.65 -19.99 -21.81
CA LEU A 221 18.02 -19.89 -21.35
C LEU A 221 19.00 -20.31 -22.45
N LEU A 222 19.88 -19.38 -22.80
CA LEU A 222 21.06 -19.54 -23.65
C LEU A 222 22.30 -19.28 -22.80
N GLU A 223 23.46 -19.76 -23.24
CA GLU A 223 24.73 -19.49 -22.55
C GLU A 223 25.03 -17.99 -22.47
N THR A 224 24.57 -17.20 -23.44
CA THR A 224 24.87 -15.78 -23.58
C THR A 224 23.86 -14.84 -22.91
N ASN A 225 22.69 -15.33 -22.48
CA ASN A 225 21.61 -14.49 -21.96
C ASN A 225 21.28 -14.72 -20.48
N ARG A 226 22.10 -15.49 -19.75
CA ARG A 226 21.82 -15.90 -18.36
C ARG A 226 21.50 -14.74 -17.44
N SER A 227 22.40 -13.75 -17.33
CA SER A 227 22.22 -12.58 -16.46
C SER A 227 21.02 -11.73 -16.88
N TRP A 228 20.82 -11.58 -18.19
CA TRP A 228 19.64 -10.90 -18.72
C TRP A 228 18.35 -11.62 -18.34
N LEU A 229 18.32 -12.96 -18.44
CA LEU A 229 17.15 -13.75 -18.10
C LEU A 229 16.88 -13.71 -16.58
N PHE A 230 17.94 -13.74 -15.76
CA PHE A 230 17.83 -13.52 -14.31
C PHE A 230 17.10 -12.20 -14.01
N GLU A 231 17.60 -11.08 -14.54
CA GLU A 231 17.00 -9.76 -14.32
C GLU A 231 15.56 -9.68 -14.85
N LYS A 232 15.29 -10.26 -16.02
CA LYS A 232 13.95 -10.26 -16.62
C LYS A 232 12.94 -11.07 -15.81
N LEU A 233 13.32 -12.27 -15.38
CA LEU A 233 12.47 -13.10 -14.53
C LEU A 233 12.26 -12.44 -13.16
N LEU A 234 13.30 -11.82 -12.59
CA LEU A 234 13.20 -11.11 -11.31
C LEU A 234 12.22 -9.94 -11.40
N LYS A 235 12.37 -9.05 -12.40
CA LYS A 235 11.44 -7.94 -12.67
C LYS A 235 10.02 -8.43 -12.91
N HIS A 236 9.87 -9.52 -13.67
CA HIS A 236 8.56 -10.10 -13.95
C HIS A 236 7.89 -10.66 -12.68
N ALA A 237 8.67 -11.42 -11.90
CA ALA A 237 8.24 -12.06 -10.67
C ALA A 237 7.80 -11.07 -9.61
N VAL A 238 8.39 -9.88 -9.55
CA VAL A 238 8.10 -8.86 -8.53
C VAL A 238 7.09 -7.82 -9.01
N ILE A 239 7.32 -7.21 -10.18
CA ILE A 239 6.57 -6.03 -10.64
C ILE A 239 5.55 -6.35 -11.73
N VAL A 240 5.96 -7.01 -12.82
CA VAL A 240 5.12 -7.13 -14.03
C VAL A 240 3.81 -7.87 -13.71
N ARG A 241 3.89 -8.97 -12.96
CA ARG A 241 2.72 -9.75 -12.53
C ARG A 241 1.77 -8.99 -11.61
N ARG A 242 2.17 -7.83 -11.08
CA ARG A 242 1.42 -7.05 -10.08
C ARG A 242 0.94 -5.69 -10.58
N GLN A 243 1.09 -5.41 -11.88
CA GLN A 243 0.71 -4.11 -12.44
C GLN A 243 -0.76 -3.74 -12.17
N ARG A 244 -1.68 -4.71 -12.23
CA ARG A 244 -3.10 -4.47 -11.98
C ARG A 244 -3.39 -4.18 -10.50
N GLN A 245 -2.73 -4.89 -9.59
CA GLN A 245 -2.79 -4.70 -8.15
C GLN A 245 -2.25 -3.31 -7.77
N ILE A 246 -1.06 -2.96 -8.28
CA ILE A 246 -0.45 -1.64 -8.09
C ILE A 246 -1.37 -0.54 -8.63
N LYS A 247 -1.99 -0.73 -9.80
CA LYS A 247 -2.96 0.21 -10.38
C LYS A 247 -4.18 0.40 -9.48
N GLN A 248 -4.73 -0.68 -8.90
CA GLN A 248 -5.84 -0.59 -7.96
C GLN A 248 -5.43 0.10 -6.65
N MET A 249 -4.25 -0.19 -6.08
CA MET A 249 -3.72 0.51 -4.91
C MET A 249 -3.59 2.01 -5.16
N LYS A 250 -3.01 2.40 -6.32
CA LYS A 250 -2.93 3.81 -6.74
C LYS A 250 -4.31 4.44 -6.87
N LYS A 251 -5.29 3.73 -7.41
CA LYS A 251 -6.68 4.22 -7.46
C LYS A 251 -7.23 4.49 -6.05
N GLY A 252 -7.08 3.56 -5.12
CA GLY A 252 -7.51 3.76 -3.73
C GLY A 252 -6.81 4.93 -3.02
N LEU A 253 -5.50 5.08 -3.22
CA LEU A 253 -4.72 6.21 -2.71
C LEU A 253 -5.10 7.54 -3.37
N ARG A 254 -5.55 7.50 -4.63
CA ARG A 254 -6.06 8.68 -5.34
C ARG A 254 -7.40 9.12 -4.78
N ASP A 255 -8.28 8.17 -4.43
CA ASP A 255 -9.58 8.47 -3.84
C ASP A 255 -9.43 9.23 -2.49
N THR A 256 -8.33 9.01 -1.78
CA THR A 256 -7.98 9.74 -0.53
C THR A 256 -7.16 11.01 -0.77
N LYS A 257 -6.86 11.35 -2.03
CA LYS A 257 -5.92 12.40 -2.48
C LYS A 257 -4.44 12.16 -2.11
N VAL A 258 -4.13 11.21 -1.23
CA VAL A 258 -2.78 10.94 -0.70
C VAL A 258 -1.79 10.51 -1.78
N LEU A 259 -2.25 9.89 -2.89
CA LEU A 259 -1.36 9.54 -4.01
C LEU A 259 -0.56 10.75 -4.53
N THR A 260 -1.16 11.94 -4.53
CA THR A 260 -0.52 13.18 -5.00
C THR A 260 0.69 13.53 -4.14
N LEU A 261 0.57 13.40 -2.81
CA LEU A 261 1.66 13.63 -1.87
C LEU A 261 2.81 12.65 -2.12
N ILE A 262 2.49 11.36 -2.27
CA ILE A 262 3.49 10.31 -2.50
C ILE A 262 4.30 10.60 -3.77
N GLN A 263 3.62 10.87 -4.87
CA GLN A 263 4.25 11.09 -6.17
C GLN A 263 5.13 12.33 -6.19
N GLN A 264 4.76 13.37 -5.44
CA GLN A 264 5.55 14.61 -5.40
C GLN A 264 6.74 14.55 -4.44
N LYS A 265 6.66 13.77 -3.35
CA LYS A 265 7.71 13.78 -2.30
C LYS A 265 8.65 12.59 -2.34
N GLN A 266 8.32 11.51 -3.05
CA GLN A 266 9.23 10.36 -3.18
C GLN A 266 10.36 10.60 -4.20
N GLU A 267 10.20 11.52 -5.16
CA GLU A 267 11.30 11.96 -6.03
C GLU A 267 12.39 12.73 -5.27
N GLU A 268 12.09 13.22 -4.05
CA GLU A 268 12.94 14.12 -3.25
C GLU A 268 13.49 13.46 -1.96
N ALA A 269 13.16 12.19 -1.68
CA ALA A 269 13.45 11.56 -0.39
C ALA A 269 14.92 11.10 -0.27
N GLU A 270 15.65 11.64 0.72
CA GLU A 270 16.95 11.11 1.14
C GLU A 270 16.81 9.71 1.78
N PRO A 271 17.78 8.80 1.57
CA PRO A 271 17.69 7.40 2.01
C PRO A 271 17.58 7.16 3.52
N ASN A 272 17.72 8.19 4.38
CA ASN A 272 17.77 8.05 5.84
C ASN A 272 16.77 8.90 6.63
N ALA A 273 15.83 9.60 5.98
CA ALA A 273 14.76 10.28 6.69
C ALA A 273 13.63 9.27 7.01
N VAL A 274 13.18 9.21 8.27
CA VAL A 274 11.90 8.56 8.60
C VAL A 274 10.80 9.44 8.01
N VAL A 275 10.48 9.20 6.75
CA VAL A 275 9.44 9.94 6.05
C VAL A 275 8.09 9.37 6.50
N ASN A 276 7.24 10.21 7.10
CA ASN A 276 5.83 9.90 7.34
C ASN A 276 5.04 9.94 6.02
N LEU A 277 5.52 9.24 4.99
CA LEU A 277 4.72 8.87 3.85
C LEU A 277 3.87 7.64 4.27
N PRO A 278 2.80 7.30 3.54
CA PRO A 278 1.85 6.27 3.98
C PRO A 278 2.40 4.83 4.13
N PHE A 279 3.70 4.61 3.97
CA PHE A 279 4.39 3.31 3.96
C PHE A 279 5.60 3.29 4.89
#